data_AF-A0A8H3QDY1-F1
#
_entry.id   AF-A0A8H3QDY1-F1
#
_cell.length_a   1.000
_cell.length_b   1.000
_cell.length_c   1.000
_cell.angle_alpha   90.00
_cell.angle_beta   90.00
_cell.angle_gamma   90.00
#
_symmetry.space_group_name_H-M   'P 1'
#
loop_
_entity.id
_entity.type
_entity.pdbx_description
1 polymer ?
#
loop_
_entity_poly.entity_id
_entity_poly.type
_entity_poly.pdbx_seq_one_letter_code
_entity_poly.pdbx_strand_id
1 'polypeptide(L)'
;MSASKSYPDVSYDFLITSILPSDTREDLDIAWLRHFLKEANSLFDQKTFIIMKNKVNVERLNYAKYPQIFWQKAIKKYKKENSELAIETSYPKKGKEKLKRPRNNDTDSTNSEYWKNQYQILEQKDNLVYRRAINSAFLVSSAYEDLITGDIVPFIEVLKKRLLARSQMSLASADEPVLQAIVENIFPLDCFIPELSLVVDGKKSKGSGRFGYSDIFILGDTNVSLELKYISLVGLVRNKVGANELEDLDKTIEKEDEKSLLKRSYSYWSKENKKVNKTTIGDILDNGINQLKLYMKTISKGKVTNYSSSGVFDKRVKITKSNSNSNKLEGFVILVIGFRRILWRSVDEVKSNYIYDKV
;
A
#
# COMPACT_ATOMS: atom_id res chain seq x y z
N MET A 1 1.70 -13.08 9.46
CA MET A 1 2.81 -13.43 8.55
C MET A 1 3.22 -12.14 7.85
N SER A 2 4.10 -11.41 8.51
CA SER A 2 4.36 -9.99 8.29
C SER A 2 5.50 -9.73 7.29
N ALA A 3 5.30 -8.72 6.45
CA ALA A 3 6.32 -7.85 5.85
C ALA A 3 7.50 -8.50 5.08
N SER A 4 7.27 -9.57 4.30
CA SER A 4 8.35 -10.21 3.53
C SER A 4 8.33 -9.92 2.01
N LYS A 5 7.61 -8.89 1.54
CA LYS A 5 7.46 -8.63 0.09
C LYS A 5 7.86 -7.25 -0.40
N SER A 6 8.28 -6.32 0.46
CA SER A 6 8.82 -5.04 0.02
C SER A 6 10.34 -5.01 0.23
N TYR A 7 11.07 -5.88 -0.46
CA TYR A 7 12.46 -5.56 -0.80
C TYR A 7 12.39 -4.52 -1.91
N PRO A 8 12.98 -3.32 -1.76
CA PRO A 8 12.84 -2.28 -2.78
C PRO A 8 13.50 -2.74 -4.09
N ASP A 9 12.68 -2.92 -5.13
CA ASP A 9 13.07 -3.35 -6.49
C ASP A 9 14.13 -2.44 -7.13
N VAL A 10 14.30 -1.21 -6.63
CA VAL A 10 15.32 -0.27 -7.12
C VAL A 10 16.75 -0.70 -6.73
N SER A 11 16.90 -1.57 -5.72
CA SER A 11 18.19 -2.16 -5.33
C SER A 11 18.48 -3.49 -6.05
N TYR A 12 17.51 -4.03 -6.81
CA TYR A 12 17.56 -5.38 -7.37
C TYR A 12 18.49 -5.45 -8.60
N ASP A 13 18.33 -4.54 -9.55
CA ASP A 13 19.17 -4.51 -10.77
C ASP A 13 20.61 -4.03 -10.48
N PHE A 14 20.80 -3.22 -9.44
CA PHE A 14 22.10 -2.71 -8.97
C PHE A 14 22.96 -3.78 -8.26
N LEU A 15 22.34 -4.69 -7.49
CA LEU A 15 23.07 -5.72 -6.75
C LEU A 15 23.36 -6.95 -7.61
N ILE A 16 22.48 -7.33 -8.54
CA ILE A 16 22.68 -8.49 -9.44
C ILE A 16 23.90 -8.28 -10.35
N THR A 17 24.18 -7.04 -10.76
CA THR A 17 25.32 -6.69 -11.63
C THR A 17 26.67 -6.67 -10.90
N SER A 18 26.68 -6.77 -9.56
CA SER A 18 27.88 -6.70 -8.71
C SER A 18 28.28 -8.04 -8.09
N ILE A 19 27.52 -9.12 -8.33
CA ILE A 19 27.78 -10.46 -7.76
C ILE A 19 29.00 -11.09 -8.45
N LEU A 20 30.08 -11.30 -7.69
CA LEU A 20 31.22 -12.09 -8.14
C LEU A 20 30.97 -13.59 -7.88
N PRO A 21 31.53 -14.49 -8.71
CA PRO A 21 31.37 -15.94 -8.53
C PRO A 21 31.86 -16.47 -7.17
N SER A 22 32.73 -15.71 -6.50
CA SER A 22 33.35 -16.03 -5.21
C SER A 22 32.62 -15.47 -3.99
N ASP A 23 31.63 -14.60 -4.18
CA ASP A 23 30.97 -13.92 -3.05
C ASP A 23 30.20 -14.93 -2.20
N THR A 24 30.50 -14.94 -0.89
CA THR A 24 29.70 -15.72 0.04
C THR A 24 28.43 -14.98 0.42
N ARG A 25 27.44 -15.73 0.87
CA ARG A 25 26.13 -15.17 1.25
C ARG A 25 26.25 -14.16 2.39
N GLU A 26 27.13 -14.42 3.34
CA GLU A 26 27.41 -13.55 4.48
C GLU A 26 28.06 -12.25 4.01
N ASP A 27 28.92 -12.30 2.99
CA ASP A 27 29.58 -11.11 2.44
C ASP A 27 28.60 -10.17 1.75
N LEU A 28 27.66 -10.69 0.97
CA LEU A 28 26.62 -9.90 0.28
C LEU A 28 25.65 -9.22 1.25
N ASP A 29 25.24 -9.93 2.29
CA ASP A 29 24.33 -9.40 3.32
C ASP A 29 25.01 -8.32 4.18
N ILE A 30 26.30 -8.50 4.49
CA ILE A 30 27.11 -7.50 5.19
C ILE A 30 27.37 -6.28 4.29
N ALA A 31 27.67 -6.48 3.00
CA ALA A 31 27.90 -5.41 2.04
C ALA A 31 26.63 -4.55 1.87
N TRP A 32 25.47 -5.20 1.70
CA TRP A 32 24.17 -4.53 1.65
C TRP A 32 23.90 -3.72 2.90
N LEU A 33 24.06 -4.31 4.10
CA LEU A 33 23.78 -3.58 5.35
C LEU A 33 24.72 -2.39 5.52
N ARG A 34 26.02 -2.56 5.25
CA ARG A 34 26.99 -1.46 5.35
C ARG A 34 26.61 -0.32 4.40
N HIS A 35 26.25 -0.65 3.17
CA HIS A 35 25.84 0.35 2.18
C HIS A 35 24.55 1.05 2.59
N PHE A 36 23.52 0.29 2.95
CA PHE A 36 22.24 0.81 3.43
C PHE A 36 22.39 1.73 4.63
N LEU A 37 23.20 1.35 5.63
CA LEU A 37 23.43 2.19 6.81
C LEU A 37 24.29 3.42 6.50
N LYS A 38 25.22 3.33 5.54
CA LYS A 38 26.00 4.48 5.08
C LYS A 38 25.10 5.52 4.41
N GLU A 39 24.20 5.08 3.52
CA GLU A 39 23.19 5.93 2.89
C GLU A 39 22.18 6.49 3.90
N ALA A 40 21.71 5.67 4.84
CA ALA A 40 20.81 6.15 5.89
C ALA A 40 21.48 7.23 6.78
N ASN A 41 22.77 7.09 7.07
CA ASN A 41 23.50 8.07 7.88
C ASN A 41 23.72 9.41 7.16
N SER A 42 23.79 9.42 5.82
CA SER A 42 23.87 10.66 5.03
C SER A 42 22.51 11.31 4.82
N LEU A 43 21.41 10.55 4.93
CA LEU A 43 20.05 11.00 4.61
C LEU A 43 19.22 11.44 5.82
N PHE A 44 19.48 10.93 7.01
CA PHE A 44 18.66 11.17 8.20
C PHE A 44 19.39 11.99 9.27
N ASP A 45 18.63 12.71 10.09
CA ASP A 45 19.16 13.27 11.32
C ASP A 45 19.62 12.16 12.28
N GLN A 46 20.53 12.50 13.18
CA GLN A 46 21.21 11.52 14.02
C GLN A 46 20.25 10.70 14.91
N LYS A 47 19.13 11.29 15.35
CA LYS A 47 18.14 10.59 16.19
C LYS A 47 17.37 9.57 15.36
N THR A 48 16.92 9.96 14.17
CA THR A 48 16.20 9.08 13.23
C THR A 48 17.10 7.96 12.70
N PHE A 49 18.36 8.27 12.39
CA PHE A 49 19.36 7.29 11.96
C PHE A 49 19.61 6.20 13.02
N ILE A 50 19.73 6.57 14.29
CA ILE A 50 19.97 5.60 15.37
C ILE A 50 18.77 4.64 15.53
N ILE A 51 17.53 5.15 15.46
CA ILE A 51 16.32 4.33 15.52
C ILE A 51 16.30 3.34 14.34
N MET A 52 16.57 3.82 13.13
CA MET A 52 16.59 3.01 11.92
C MET A 52 17.69 1.93 11.96
N LYS A 53 18.90 2.31 12.37
CA LYS A 53 20.04 1.38 12.51
C LYS A 53 19.70 0.25 13.47
N ASN A 54 19.08 0.56 14.61
CA ASN A 54 18.68 -0.44 15.59
C ASN A 54 17.58 -1.37 15.04
N LYS A 55 16.58 -0.81 14.36
CA LYS A 55 15.47 -1.60 13.78
C LYS A 55 15.95 -2.56 12.69
N VAL A 56 16.80 -2.09 11.77
CA VAL A 56 17.34 -2.93 10.69
C VAL A 56 18.26 -4.03 11.24
N ASN A 57 19.04 -3.76 12.29
CA ASN A 57 19.83 -4.79 12.94
C ASN A 57 18.96 -5.85 13.61
N VAL A 58 17.86 -5.45 14.28
CA VAL A 58 16.92 -6.37 14.93
C VAL A 58 16.17 -7.23 13.90
N GLU A 59 15.67 -6.62 12.81
CA GLU A 59 15.01 -7.36 11.73
C GLU A 59 15.96 -8.35 11.04
N ARG A 60 17.22 -7.95 10.81
CA ARG A 60 18.25 -8.81 10.22
C ARG A 60 18.56 -10.03 11.08
N LEU A 61 18.58 -9.86 12.41
CA LEU A 61 18.79 -10.96 13.36
C LEU A 61 17.56 -11.88 13.46
N ASN A 62 16.35 -11.32 13.46
CA ASN A 62 15.10 -12.07 13.62
C ASN A 62 14.70 -12.87 12.37
N TYR A 63 15.07 -12.39 11.17
CA TYR A 63 14.61 -12.98 9.91
C TYR A 63 15.72 -13.66 9.09
N ALA A 64 16.80 -14.15 9.71
CA ALA A 64 17.99 -14.72 9.05
C ALA A 64 17.71 -15.75 7.91
N LYS A 65 16.54 -16.42 7.90
CA LYS A 65 16.11 -17.39 6.87
C LYS A 65 15.53 -16.77 5.58
N TYR A 66 15.03 -15.54 5.62
CA TYR A 66 14.38 -14.90 4.46
C TYR A 66 15.35 -14.22 3.49
N PRO A 67 16.36 -13.47 3.96
CA PRO A 67 17.48 -13.03 3.11
C PRO A 67 18.24 -14.22 2.52
N GLN A 68 18.31 -15.34 3.25
CA GLN A 68 18.90 -16.63 2.83
C GLN A 68 18.14 -17.23 1.62
N ILE A 69 16.82 -17.34 1.77
CA ILE A 69 15.77 -17.29 0.73
C ILE A 69 16.14 -16.63 -0.60
N PHE A 70 16.24 -15.31 -0.46
CA PHE A 70 16.34 -14.33 -1.52
C PHE A 70 17.68 -14.43 -2.25
N TRP A 71 18.79 -14.46 -1.51
CA TRP A 71 20.14 -14.53 -2.09
C TRP A 71 20.38 -15.84 -2.85
N GLN A 72 19.84 -16.96 -2.37
CA GLN A 72 19.93 -18.23 -3.11
C GLN A 72 19.20 -18.17 -4.47
N LYS A 73 18.04 -17.50 -4.52
CA LYS A 73 17.30 -17.29 -5.78
C LYS A 73 18.03 -16.33 -6.72
N ALA A 74 18.59 -15.24 -6.19
CA ALA A 74 19.35 -14.26 -6.95
C ALA A 74 20.62 -14.88 -7.59
N ILE A 75 21.41 -15.61 -6.80
CA ILE A 75 22.62 -16.29 -7.29
C ILE A 75 22.27 -17.36 -8.33
N LYS A 76 21.19 -18.11 -8.11
CA LYS A 76 20.74 -19.14 -9.07
C LYS A 76 20.28 -18.54 -10.39
N LYS A 77 19.59 -17.39 -10.35
CA LYS A 77 19.15 -16.63 -11.54
C LYS A 77 20.36 -16.11 -12.33
N TYR A 78 21.31 -15.45 -11.65
CA TYR A 78 22.54 -14.95 -12.26
C TYR A 78 23.38 -16.05 -12.94
N LYS A 79 23.53 -17.21 -12.28
CA LYS A 79 24.24 -18.36 -12.86
C LYS A 79 23.55 -18.89 -14.12
N LYS A 80 22.21 -18.91 -14.15
CA LYS A 80 21.42 -19.38 -15.29
C LYS A 80 21.57 -18.44 -16.49
N GLU A 81 21.40 -17.14 -16.28
CA GLU A 81 21.48 -16.12 -17.34
C GLU A 81 22.89 -16.02 -17.96
N ASN A 82 23.95 -16.19 -17.16
CA ASN A 82 25.33 -16.22 -17.69
C ASN A 82 25.74 -17.55 -18.35
N SER A 83 25.02 -18.64 -18.09
CA SER A 83 25.27 -19.93 -18.76
C SER A 83 24.67 -19.96 -20.18
N GLU A 84 23.55 -19.27 -20.38
CA GLU A 84 22.85 -19.16 -21.67
C GLU A 84 23.62 -18.26 -22.67
N LEU A 85 24.28 -17.20 -22.18
CA LEU A 85 25.17 -16.33 -22.98
C LEU A 85 26.44 -17.03 -23.51
N ALA A 86 26.88 -18.12 -22.87
CA ALA A 86 28.06 -18.88 -23.29
C ALA A 86 27.80 -19.81 -24.49
N ILE A 87 26.53 -20.11 -24.81
CA ILE A 87 26.15 -21.06 -25.87
C ILE A 87 26.03 -20.37 -27.24
N GLU A 88 25.70 -19.08 -27.28
CA GLU A 88 25.53 -18.32 -28.53
C GLU A 88 26.85 -17.90 -29.22
N THR A 89 28.01 -18.08 -28.58
CA THR A 89 29.31 -17.62 -29.13
C THR A 89 30.19 -18.69 -29.79
N SER A 90 29.75 -19.94 -29.94
CA SER A 90 30.55 -20.97 -30.62
C SER A 90 30.14 -21.20 -32.09
N TYR A 91 30.99 -20.73 -33.02
CA TYR A 91 31.48 -21.32 -34.31
C TYR A 91 31.61 -20.30 -35.49
N PRO A 92 32.60 -20.39 -36.43
CA PRO A 92 34.04 -20.17 -36.20
C PRO A 92 34.86 -19.49 -37.37
N LYS A 93 36.17 -19.22 -37.10
CA LYS A 93 37.38 -19.04 -37.98
C LYS A 93 37.72 -17.59 -38.46
N LYS A 94 38.97 -17.09 -38.57
CA LYS A 94 40.38 -17.61 -38.51
C LYS A 94 41.41 -16.43 -38.58
N GLY A 95 42.63 -16.60 -38.04
CA GLY A 95 43.89 -15.91 -38.46
C GLY A 95 44.66 -15.15 -37.36
N LYS A 96 45.77 -15.71 -36.80
CA LYS A 96 47.22 -15.33 -36.97
C LYS A 96 47.54 -13.85 -36.62
N GLU A 97 48.56 -13.44 -35.84
CA GLU A 97 49.82 -14.02 -35.35
C GLU A 97 50.38 -13.10 -34.20
N LYS A 98 51.35 -13.63 -33.46
CA LYS A 98 51.98 -13.16 -32.20
C LYS A 98 52.45 -11.69 -32.15
N LEU A 99 52.35 -11.03 -30.96
CA LEU A 99 53.45 -10.24 -30.38
C LEU A 99 53.32 -10.00 -28.85
N LYS A 100 54.30 -10.55 -28.11
CA LYS A 100 54.90 -10.16 -26.82
C LYS A 100 54.03 -9.73 -25.62
N ARG A 101 54.07 -10.53 -24.55
CA ARG A 101 53.80 -10.11 -23.16
C ARG A 101 55.02 -9.41 -22.57
N PRO A 102 54.82 -8.36 -21.75
CA PRO A 102 55.44 -8.27 -20.44
C PRO A 102 54.36 -8.47 -19.38
N ARG A 103 54.60 -9.40 -18.47
CA ARG A 103 53.79 -9.63 -17.29
C ARG A 103 54.18 -8.54 -16.29
N ASN A 104 53.30 -7.56 -16.09
CA ASN A 104 53.25 -6.81 -14.84
C ASN A 104 51.84 -6.97 -14.27
N ASN A 105 51.81 -7.18 -12.96
CA ASN A 105 50.62 -7.53 -12.20
C ASN A 105 49.68 -6.33 -12.12
N ASP A 106 48.59 -6.36 -12.87
CA ASP A 106 47.51 -5.37 -12.73
C ASP A 106 46.37 -5.98 -11.93
N THR A 107 46.36 -5.62 -10.64
CA THR A 107 45.18 -5.55 -9.79
C THR A 107 44.12 -4.63 -10.40
N ASP A 108 42.88 -5.12 -10.41
CA ASP A 108 41.61 -4.39 -10.34
C ASP A 108 41.64 -2.88 -10.67
N SER A 109 41.23 -2.50 -11.89
CA SER A 109 40.93 -1.08 -12.17
C SER A 109 39.76 -0.83 -13.13
N THR A 110 39.26 -1.82 -13.87
CA THR A 110 38.20 -1.58 -14.88
C THR A 110 36.79 -1.41 -14.29
N ASN A 111 36.54 -1.88 -13.06
CA ASN A 111 35.25 -1.63 -12.40
C ASN A 111 35.14 -0.18 -11.87
N SER A 112 36.24 0.41 -11.39
CA SER A 112 36.17 1.71 -10.69
C SER A 112 35.74 2.89 -11.58
N GLU A 113 35.99 2.81 -12.89
CA GLU A 113 35.78 3.91 -13.83
C GLU A 113 34.33 3.96 -14.34
N TYR A 114 33.68 2.80 -14.47
CA TYR A 114 32.25 2.72 -14.77
C TYR A 114 31.39 3.19 -13.58
N TRP A 115 31.80 2.82 -12.36
CA TRP A 115 31.15 3.26 -11.12
C TRP A 115 31.32 4.76 -10.89
N LYS A 116 32.50 5.35 -11.12
CA LYS A 116 32.68 6.81 -10.98
C LYS A 116 31.72 7.62 -11.85
N ASN A 117 31.38 7.13 -13.05
CA ASN A 117 30.46 7.81 -13.96
C ASN A 117 28.98 7.68 -13.53
N GLN A 118 28.58 6.56 -12.91
CA GLN A 118 27.21 6.35 -12.38
C GLN A 118 27.00 7.01 -11.00
N TYR A 119 28.02 6.98 -10.13
CA TYR A 119 28.04 7.75 -8.89
C TYR A 119 28.08 9.26 -9.18
N GLN A 120 28.77 9.72 -10.23
CA GLN A 120 28.60 11.09 -10.69
C GLN A 120 27.16 11.40 -11.10
N ILE A 121 26.38 10.46 -11.64
CA ILE A 121 24.96 10.71 -11.99
C ILE A 121 24.04 10.79 -10.75
N LEU A 122 24.35 10.07 -9.66
CA LEU A 122 23.57 10.04 -8.41
C LEU A 122 24.05 11.08 -7.37
N GLU A 123 25.36 11.27 -7.18
CA GLU A 123 25.95 12.30 -6.32
C GLU A 123 25.84 13.71 -6.94
N GLN A 124 25.87 13.88 -8.27
CA GLN A 124 25.62 15.20 -8.89
C GLN A 124 24.15 15.58 -8.92
N LYS A 125 23.25 14.70 -8.46
CA LYS A 125 21.81 14.96 -8.43
C LYS A 125 21.31 14.79 -7.01
N ASP A 126 21.44 15.88 -6.24
CA ASP A 126 20.56 16.21 -5.12
C ASP A 126 19.10 16.35 -5.64
N ASN A 127 18.57 15.25 -6.16
CA ASN A 127 17.36 15.23 -6.95
C ASN A 127 16.22 15.05 -5.98
N LEU A 128 15.70 16.20 -5.57
CA LEU A 128 14.53 16.41 -4.74
C LEU A 128 13.39 15.42 -5.03
N VAL A 129 13.23 14.97 -6.28
CA VAL A 129 12.19 14.00 -6.67
C VAL A 129 12.38 12.65 -5.97
N TYR A 130 13.61 12.11 -5.93
CA TYR A 130 13.88 10.83 -5.27
C TYR A 130 13.70 10.92 -3.77
N ARG A 131 14.21 11.99 -3.14
CA ARG A 131 14.03 12.22 -1.70
C ARG A 131 12.55 12.31 -1.33
N ARG A 132 11.74 13.01 -2.14
CA ARG A 132 10.28 13.09 -1.97
C ARG A 132 9.60 11.75 -2.14
N ALA A 133 10.01 10.94 -3.12
CA ALA A 133 9.44 9.62 -3.36
C ALA A 133 9.70 8.67 -2.17
N ILE A 134 10.95 8.61 -1.68
CA ILE A 134 11.35 7.78 -0.53
C ILE A 134 10.59 8.21 0.73
N ASN A 135 10.58 9.51 1.04
CA ASN A 135 9.87 10.03 2.22
C ASN A 135 8.35 9.75 2.16
N SER A 136 7.76 9.87 0.96
CA SER A 136 6.34 9.56 0.75
C SER A 136 6.06 8.07 0.96
N ALA A 137 6.91 7.20 0.42
CA ALA A 137 6.78 5.76 0.62
C ALA A 137 6.90 5.38 2.09
N PHE A 138 7.85 5.94 2.82
CA PHE A 138 8.02 5.68 4.26
C PHE A 138 6.80 6.12 5.08
N LEU A 139 6.25 7.31 4.79
CA LEU A 139 5.06 7.82 5.46
C LEU A 139 3.85 6.90 5.23
N VAL A 140 3.66 6.44 3.99
CA VAL A 140 2.59 5.51 3.62
C VAL A 140 2.76 4.17 4.34
N SER A 141 3.96 3.59 4.31
CA SER A 141 4.22 2.32 4.98
C SER A 141 4.01 2.42 6.49
N SER A 142 4.43 3.52 7.11
CA SER A 142 4.20 3.73 8.55
C SER A 142 2.70 3.82 8.86
N ALA A 143 1.96 4.62 8.10
CA ALA A 143 0.51 4.75 8.29
C ALA A 143 -0.25 3.43 8.05
N TYR A 144 0.25 2.58 7.16
CA TYR A 144 -0.29 1.23 6.96
C TYR A 144 -0.07 0.33 8.18
N GLU A 145 1.15 0.31 8.73
CA GLU A 145 1.49 -0.46 9.93
C GLU A 145 0.64 0.01 11.13
N ASP A 146 0.49 1.32 11.30
CA ASP A 146 -0.34 1.89 12.37
C ASP A 146 -1.80 1.44 12.20
N LEU A 147 -2.32 1.49 10.96
CA LEU A 147 -3.70 1.08 10.64
C LEU A 147 -3.96 -0.40 10.97
N ILE A 148 -3.05 -1.31 10.64
CA ILE A 148 -3.21 -2.74 10.99
C ILE A 148 -3.08 -3.00 12.50
N THR A 149 -2.43 -2.10 13.24
CA THR A 149 -2.42 -2.17 14.72
C THR A 149 -3.63 -1.49 15.38
N GLY A 150 -4.55 -0.94 14.58
CA GLY A 150 -5.78 -0.30 15.05
C GLY A 150 -5.67 1.21 15.24
N ASP A 151 -4.55 1.85 14.90
CA ASP A 151 -4.43 3.31 14.89
C ASP A 151 -4.63 3.86 13.47
N ILE A 152 -5.83 4.39 13.23
CA ILE A 152 -6.20 4.97 11.94
C ILE A 152 -5.67 6.40 11.75
N VAL A 153 -5.27 7.11 12.81
CA VAL A 153 -4.96 8.54 12.75
C VAL A 153 -3.85 8.87 11.73
N PRO A 154 -2.71 8.15 11.69
CA PRO A 154 -1.67 8.39 10.69
C PRO A 154 -2.17 8.22 9.25
N PHE A 155 -3.05 7.25 9.00
CA PHE A 155 -3.68 7.05 7.70
C PHE A 155 -4.60 8.22 7.31
N ILE A 156 -5.41 8.74 8.25
CA ILE A 156 -6.26 9.92 8.01
C ILE A 156 -5.41 11.13 7.61
N GLU A 157 -4.26 11.35 8.24
CA GLU A 157 -3.36 12.45 7.91
C GLU A 157 -2.77 12.30 6.49
N VAL A 158 -2.41 11.09 6.08
CA VAL A 158 -1.97 10.81 4.70
C VAL A 158 -3.11 11.06 3.71
N LEU A 159 -4.31 10.56 3.99
CA LEU A 159 -5.49 10.75 3.16
C LEU A 159 -5.83 12.24 3.01
N LYS A 160 -5.82 13.00 4.12
CA LYS A 160 -6.07 14.45 4.11
C LYS A 160 -5.09 15.19 3.21
N LYS A 161 -3.79 14.87 3.29
CA LYS A 161 -2.77 15.46 2.40
C LYS A 161 -3.05 15.17 0.92
N ARG A 162 -3.49 13.95 0.58
CA ARG A 162 -3.85 13.57 -0.79
C ARG A 162 -5.09 14.31 -1.30
N LEU A 163 -6.11 14.47 -0.46
CA LEU A 163 -7.33 15.20 -0.80
C LEU A 163 -7.05 16.69 -1.03
N LEU A 164 -6.26 17.32 -0.14
CA LEU A 164 -5.89 18.74 -0.24
C LEU A 164 -5.01 19.07 -1.46
N ALA A 165 -4.30 18.07 -2.02
CA ALA A 165 -3.51 18.26 -3.23
C ALA A 165 -4.37 18.34 -4.51
N ARG A 166 -5.68 18.02 -4.43
CA ARG A 166 -6.58 18.07 -5.59
C ARG A 166 -7.00 19.51 -5.90
N SER A 167 -7.27 19.74 -7.19
CA SER A 167 -7.82 21.01 -7.67
C SER A 167 -9.18 21.31 -7.06
N GLN A 168 -9.44 22.59 -6.81
CA GLN A 168 -10.75 23.11 -6.41
C GLN A 168 -11.87 22.70 -7.37
N MET A 169 -11.58 22.57 -8.67
CA MET A 169 -12.57 22.11 -9.65
C MET A 169 -13.05 20.67 -9.39
N SER A 170 -12.23 19.86 -8.72
CA SER A 170 -12.58 18.48 -8.35
C SER A 170 -13.56 18.40 -7.18
N LEU A 171 -13.75 19.49 -6.41
CA LEU A 171 -14.62 19.53 -5.22
C LEU A 171 -16.09 19.27 -5.55
N ALA A 172 -16.53 19.68 -6.74
CA ALA A 172 -17.95 19.65 -7.11
C ALA A 172 -18.45 18.26 -7.51
N SER A 173 -17.56 17.41 -8.06
CA SER A 173 -17.93 16.13 -8.67
C SER A 173 -17.39 14.90 -7.95
N ALA A 174 -16.64 15.07 -6.86
CA ALA A 174 -16.13 13.94 -6.09
C ALA A 174 -17.28 13.16 -5.40
N ASP A 175 -17.09 11.85 -5.33
CA ASP A 175 -18.01 10.87 -4.76
C ASP A 175 -17.22 9.68 -4.16
N GLU A 176 -17.92 8.64 -3.70
CA GLU A 176 -17.31 7.45 -3.10
C GLU A 176 -16.31 6.74 -4.04
N PRO A 177 -16.62 6.49 -5.33
CA PRO A 177 -15.63 5.98 -6.29
C PRO A 177 -14.35 6.80 -6.39
N VAL A 178 -14.46 8.14 -6.38
CA VAL A 178 -13.28 9.02 -6.38
C VAL A 178 -12.47 8.87 -5.09
N LEU A 179 -13.14 8.80 -3.94
CA LEU A 179 -12.48 8.58 -2.64
C LEU A 179 -11.77 7.22 -2.61
N GLN A 180 -12.43 6.16 -3.07
CA GLN A 180 -11.86 4.82 -3.14
C GLN A 180 -10.60 4.82 -4.01
N ALA A 181 -10.65 5.41 -5.22
CA ALA A 181 -9.48 5.52 -6.08
C ALA A 181 -8.30 6.26 -5.40
N ILE A 182 -8.58 7.29 -4.59
CA ILE A 182 -7.53 7.98 -3.84
C ILE A 182 -6.91 7.06 -2.78
N VAL A 183 -7.73 6.31 -2.04
CA VAL A 183 -7.24 5.37 -1.01
C VAL A 183 -6.45 4.22 -1.64
N GLU A 184 -6.92 3.65 -2.75
CA GLU A 184 -6.21 2.60 -3.49
C GLU A 184 -4.83 3.06 -3.97
N ASN A 185 -4.69 4.35 -4.33
CA ASN A 185 -3.41 4.94 -4.72
C ASN A 185 -2.49 5.28 -3.53
N ILE A 186 -2.96 5.17 -2.29
CA ILE A 186 -2.10 5.32 -1.11
C ILE A 186 -1.36 4.01 -0.86
N PHE A 187 -2.03 2.87 -0.91
CA PHE A 187 -1.45 1.60 -0.50
C PHE A 187 -0.72 0.86 -1.62
N PRO A 188 0.34 0.07 -1.31
CA PRO A 188 0.86 -0.92 -2.25
C PRO A 188 -0.23 -1.91 -2.66
N LEU A 189 -0.27 -2.26 -3.95
CA LEU A 189 -1.34 -3.10 -4.51
C LEU A 189 -1.46 -4.46 -3.81
N ASP A 190 -0.39 -5.01 -3.26
CA ASP A 190 -0.39 -6.35 -2.65
C ASP A 190 -0.99 -6.40 -1.23
N CYS A 191 -1.28 -5.25 -0.63
CA CYS A 191 -1.70 -5.14 0.77
C CYS A 191 -3.22 -5.12 0.97
N PHE A 192 -4.00 -4.99 -0.10
CA PHE A 192 -5.46 -4.87 0.02
C PHE A 192 -6.21 -5.53 -1.14
N ILE A 193 -7.52 -5.67 -0.95
CA ILE A 193 -8.50 -6.13 -1.92
C ILE A 193 -9.58 -5.05 -2.02
N PRO A 194 -9.66 -4.32 -3.15
CA PRO A 194 -10.77 -3.40 -3.36
C PRO A 194 -12.03 -4.18 -3.68
N GLU A 195 -13.17 -3.69 -3.17
CA GLU A 195 -14.50 -4.27 -3.38
C GLU A 195 -14.53 -5.77 -3.09
N LEU A 196 -14.13 -6.16 -1.86
CA LEU A 196 -14.13 -7.56 -1.46
C LEU A 196 -15.55 -8.12 -1.59
N SER A 197 -15.70 -9.11 -2.47
CA SER A 197 -17.00 -9.67 -2.81
C SER A 197 -17.55 -10.60 -1.72
N LEU A 198 -18.77 -10.34 -1.27
CA LEU A 198 -19.44 -11.06 -0.19
C LEU A 198 -20.80 -11.63 -0.63
N VAL A 199 -21.13 -12.81 -0.10
CA VAL A 199 -22.52 -13.25 0.02
C VAL A 199 -22.99 -12.81 1.40
N VAL A 200 -23.78 -11.74 1.47
CA VAL A 200 -24.27 -11.16 2.73
C VAL A 200 -25.42 -12.01 3.27
N ASP A 201 -26.40 -12.31 2.41
CA ASP A 201 -27.55 -13.15 2.75
C ASP A 201 -27.92 -14.05 1.56
N GLY A 202 -27.51 -15.32 1.64
CA GLY A 202 -27.78 -16.31 0.60
C GLY A 202 -29.26 -16.65 0.42
N LYS A 203 -30.13 -16.31 1.38
CA LYS A 203 -31.57 -16.56 1.32
C LYS A 203 -32.31 -15.54 0.44
N LYS A 204 -31.78 -14.33 0.30
CA LYS A 204 -32.38 -13.29 -0.54
C LYS A 204 -32.20 -13.61 -2.02
N SER A 205 -33.03 -13.04 -2.90
CA SER A 205 -32.85 -13.17 -4.35
C SER A 205 -31.68 -12.32 -4.86
N LYS A 206 -31.20 -12.57 -6.08
CA LYS A 206 -30.21 -11.69 -6.73
C LYS A 206 -30.81 -10.28 -6.88
N GLY A 207 -30.06 -9.26 -6.48
CA GLY A 207 -30.50 -7.86 -6.54
C GLY A 207 -31.27 -7.35 -5.32
N SER A 208 -31.65 -8.20 -4.36
CA SER A 208 -32.37 -7.79 -3.14
C SER A 208 -31.47 -7.70 -1.89
N GLY A 209 -30.16 -7.52 -2.08
CA GLY A 209 -29.17 -7.50 -1.00
C GLY A 209 -28.57 -8.86 -0.65
N ARG A 210 -28.63 -9.84 -1.59
CA ARG A 210 -27.89 -11.11 -1.46
C ARG A 210 -26.37 -10.91 -1.41
N PHE A 211 -25.87 -10.00 -2.24
CA PHE A 211 -24.45 -9.72 -2.39
C PHE A 211 -24.11 -8.35 -1.79
N GLY A 212 -22.86 -8.21 -1.35
CA GLY A 212 -22.29 -6.95 -0.89
C GLY A 212 -20.82 -6.88 -1.26
N TYR A 213 -20.27 -5.67 -1.25
CA TYR A 213 -18.89 -5.40 -1.57
C TYR A 213 -18.33 -4.51 -0.47
N SER A 214 -17.31 -5.00 0.25
CA SER A 214 -16.59 -4.16 1.22
C SER A 214 -15.59 -3.31 0.45
N ASP A 215 -15.65 -1.99 0.63
CA ASP A 215 -14.92 -1.03 -0.21
C ASP A 215 -13.42 -1.34 -0.27
N ILE A 216 -12.75 -1.45 0.87
CA ILE A 216 -11.33 -1.83 0.93
C ILE A 216 -11.10 -2.81 2.07
N PHE A 217 -10.59 -3.99 1.74
CA PHE A 217 -10.18 -4.99 2.72
C PHE A 217 -8.66 -5.12 2.74
N ILE A 218 -8.04 -4.73 3.84
CA ILE A 218 -6.60 -4.71 4.05
C ILE A 218 -6.17 -6.03 4.71
N LEU A 219 -5.12 -6.63 4.16
CA LEU A 219 -4.58 -7.92 4.57
C LEU A 219 -3.35 -7.72 5.46
N GLY A 220 -3.40 -8.21 6.70
CA GLY A 220 -2.30 -8.06 7.64
C GLY A 220 -2.33 -9.12 8.73
N ASP A 221 -1.50 -8.93 9.76
CA ASP A 221 -1.59 -9.76 10.98
C ASP A 221 -2.94 -9.57 11.68
N THR A 222 -3.45 -8.35 11.64
CA THR A 222 -4.86 -8.00 11.84
C THR A 222 -5.41 -7.53 10.50
N ASN A 223 -6.56 -8.04 10.08
CA ASN A 223 -7.18 -7.56 8.84
C ASN A 223 -8.06 -6.36 9.14
N VAL A 224 -8.06 -5.37 8.26
CA VAL A 224 -8.83 -4.14 8.43
C VAL A 224 -9.84 -4.01 7.31
N SER A 225 -11.10 -3.77 7.64
CA SER A 225 -12.14 -3.42 6.68
C SER A 225 -12.42 -1.93 6.74
N LEU A 226 -12.26 -1.24 5.61
CA LEU A 226 -12.61 0.17 5.48
C LEU A 226 -13.93 0.28 4.73
N GLU A 227 -14.84 1.08 5.28
CA GLU A 227 -16.06 1.55 4.61
C GLU A 227 -15.90 3.06 4.36
N LEU A 228 -16.05 3.47 3.10
CA LEU A 228 -15.78 4.80 2.62
C LEU A 228 -17.09 5.51 2.30
N LYS A 229 -17.33 6.65 2.93
CA LYS A 229 -18.47 7.52 2.65
C LYS A 229 -17.98 8.88 2.19
N TYR A 230 -18.65 9.46 1.21
CA TYR A 230 -18.30 10.77 0.67
C TYR A 230 -19.50 11.72 0.65
N ILE A 231 -19.33 12.92 1.19
CA ILE A 231 -20.29 14.01 1.17
C ILE A 231 -19.76 15.10 0.26
N SER A 232 -20.35 15.20 -0.92
CA SER A 232 -20.02 16.28 -1.86
C SER A 232 -20.55 17.63 -1.35
N LEU A 233 -19.77 18.69 -1.58
CA LEU A 233 -20.17 20.04 -1.17
C LEU A 233 -21.41 20.53 -1.92
N VAL A 234 -21.56 20.11 -3.18
CA VAL A 234 -22.75 20.41 -4.00
C VAL A 234 -24.02 19.83 -3.39
N GLY A 235 -23.93 18.69 -2.69
CA GLY A 235 -25.09 18.12 -2.00
C GLY A 235 -25.44 18.82 -0.68
N LEU A 236 -24.58 19.71 -0.18
CA LEU A 236 -24.81 20.50 1.04
C LEU A 236 -25.41 21.88 0.78
N VAL A 237 -25.45 22.31 -0.48
CA VAL A 237 -25.97 23.61 -0.90
C VAL A 237 -27.35 23.46 -1.55
N ARG A 238 -28.20 24.48 -1.38
CA ARG A 238 -29.57 24.47 -1.95
C ARG A 238 -29.63 25.00 -3.39
N ASN A 239 -28.72 25.91 -3.73
CA ASN A 239 -28.68 26.59 -5.02
C ASN A 239 -27.39 26.23 -5.76
N LYS A 240 -27.37 26.45 -7.08
CA LYS A 240 -26.13 26.37 -7.87
C LYS A 240 -25.17 27.44 -7.36
N VAL A 241 -23.94 27.02 -7.05
CA VAL A 241 -22.87 27.85 -6.50
C VAL A 241 -21.61 27.68 -7.33
N GLY A 242 -20.77 28.71 -7.34
CA GLY A 242 -19.47 28.71 -8.03
C GLY A 242 -18.39 27.96 -7.25
N ALA A 243 -17.23 27.75 -7.89
CA ALA A 243 -16.10 27.07 -7.27
C ALA A 243 -15.56 27.78 -6.02
N ASN A 244 -15.52 29.12 -6.03
CA ASN A 244 -15.04 29.92 -4.89
C ASN A 244 -15.96 29.77 -3.67
N GLU A 245 -17.28 29.78 -3.89
CA GLU A 245 -18.28 29.61 -2.83
C GLU A 245 -18.20 28.19 -2.22
N LEU A 246 -17.94 27.18 -3.05
CA LEU A 246 -17.68 25.82 -2.57
C LEU A 246 -16.40 25.73 -1.75
N GLU A 247 -15.33 26.44 -2.14
CA GLU A 247 -14.09 26.48 -1.37
C GLU A 247 -14.30 27.13 0.00
N ASP A 248 -15.02 28.25 0.06
CA ASP A 248 -15.34 28.94 1.31
C ASP A 248 -16.22 28.07 2.22
N LEU A 249 -17.15 27.32 1.63
CA LEU A 249 -17.93 26.32 2.35
C LEU A 249 -17.05 25.19 2.90
N ASP A 250 -16.11 24.66 2.12
CA ASP A 250 -15.18 23.59 2.55
C ASP A 250 -14.33 24.05 3.74
N LYS A 251 -13.80 25.28 3.68
CA LYS A 251 -13.03 25.91 4.77
C LYS A 251 -13.88 26.15 6.02
N THR A 252 -15.16 26.47 5.83
CA THR A 252 -16.11 26.68 6.94
C THR A 252 -16.41 25.35 7.63
N ILE A 253 -16.71 24.31 6.85
CA ILE A 253 -17.00 22.96 7.34
C ILE A 253 -15.79 22.36 8.09
N GLU A 254 -14.56 22.63 7.64
CA GLU A 254 -13.34 22.17 8.32
C GLU A 254 -13.32 22.55 9.81
N LYS A 255 -13.85 23.73 10.14
CA LYS A 255 -13.84 24.34 11.48
C LYS A 255 -15.12 24.10 12.28
N GLU A 256 -16.14 23.51 11.66
CA GLU A 256 -17.43 23.28 12.30
C GLU A 256 -17.33 22.18 13.36
N ASP A 257 -18.07 22.35 14.45
CA ASP A 257 -18.16 21.31 15.47
C ASP A 257 -18.89 20.08 14.92
N GLU A 258 -18.46 18.90 15.36
CA GLU A 258 -18.95 17.65 14.80
C GLU A 258 -20.47 17.48 15.01
N LYS A 259 -21.02 17.93 16.14
CA LYS A 259 -22.44 17.78 16.46
C LYS A 259 -23.33 18.61 15.53
N SER A 260 -22.93 19.82 15.19
CA SER A 260 -23.61 20.66 14.20
C SER A 260 -23.43 20.09 12.80
N LEU A 261 -22.21 19.67 12.47
CA LEU A 261 -21.86 19.11 11.17
C LEU A 261 -22.71 17.88 10.83
N LEU A 262 -22.84 16.93 11.76
CA LEU A 262 -23.64 15.71 11.55
C LEU A 262 -25.13 16.02 11.31
N LYS A 263 -25.65 17.14 11.81
CA LYS A 263 -27.05 17.57 11.59
C LYS A 263 -27.28 18.26 10.25
N ARG A 264 -26.22 18.59 9.50
CA ARG A 264 -26.38 19.24 8.19
C ARG A 264 -27.19 18.35 7.26
N SER A 265 -28.16 18.98 6.60
CA SER A 265 -28.92 18.33 5.54
C SER A 265 -28.01 18.10 4.34
N TYR A 266 -28.09 16.90 3.78
CA TYR A 266 -27.42 16.52 2.55
C TYR A 266 -28.45 16.02 1.53
N SER A 267 -28.29 16.43 0.28
CA SER A 267 -29.15 16.03 -0.83
C SER A 267 -28.32 15.42 -1.94
N TYR A 268 -28.79 14.31 -2.51
CA TYR A 268 -28.10 13.61 -3.59
C TYR A 268 -29.10 13.02 -4.58
N TRP A 269 -28.67 12.87 -5.82
CA TRP A 269 -29.48 12.24 -6.86
C TRP A 269 -29.41 10.71 -6.75
N SER A 270 -30.55 10.07 -6.47
CA SER A 270 -30.66 8.62 -6.49
C SER A 270 -30.96 8.14 -7.92
N LYS A 271 -30.01 7.43 -8.53
CA LYS A 271 -30.21 6.82 -9.87
C LYS A 271 -31.34 5.79 -9.86
N GLU A 272 -31.43 5.00 -8.79
CA GLU A 272 -32.45 3.95 -8.62
C GLU A 272 -33.86 4.53 -8.53
N ASN A 273 -34.05 5.53 -7.67
CA ASN A 273 -35.36 6.14 -7.45
C ASN A 273 -35.68 7.29 -8.43
N LYS A 274 -34.74 7.64 -9.30
CA LYS A 274 -34.80 8.77 -10.26
C LYS A 274 -35.27 10.08 -9.61
N LYS A 275 -34.85 10.34 -8.36
CA LYS A 275 -35.23 11.52 -7.59
C LYS A 275 -34.11 12.00 -6.69
N VAL A 276 -34.20 13.26 -6.28
CA VAL A 276 -33.33 13.80 -5.22
C VAL A 276 -33.80 13.23 -3.88
N ASN A 277 -32.90 12.55 -3.20
CA ASN A 277 -33.10 12.11 -1.82
C ASN A 277 -32.47 13.14 -0.88
N LYS A 278 -33.07 13.31 0.30
CA LYS A 278 -32.60 14.20 1.36
C LYS A 278 -32.37 13.39 2.63
N THR A 279 -31.25 13.61 3.28
CA THR A 279 -30.80 12.91 4.49
C THR A 279 -29.95 13.88 5.34
N THR A 280 -29.35 13.40 6.42
CA THR A 280 -28.29 14.12 7.14
C THR A 280 -26.92 13.47 6.97
N ILE A 281 -25.86 14.21 7.26
CA ILE A 281 -24.49 13.68 7.30
C ILE A 281 -24.38 12.57 8.36
N GLY A 282 -25.02 12.75 9.52
CA GLY A 282 -25.11 11.76 10.60
C GLY A 282 -25.73 10.45 10.14
N ASP A 283 -26.87 10.51 9.45
CA ASP A 283 -27.53 9.30 8.94
C ASP A 283 -26.64 8.54 7.95
N ILE A 284 -25.85 9.24 7.13
CA ILE A 284 -24.89 8.60 6.20
C ILE A 284 -23.78 7.89 6.97
N LEU A 285 -23.22 8.54 8.00
CA LEU A 285 -22.20 7.95 8.86
C LEU A 285 -22.74 6.68 9.54
N ASP A 286 -23.91 6.78 10.15
CA ASP A 286 -24.55 5.67 10.88
C ASP A 286 -24.89 4.50 9.95
N ASN A 287 -25.34 4.78 8.73
CA ASN A 287 -25.55 3.77 7.70
C ASN A 287 -24.24 3.07 7.32
N GLY A 288 -23.15 3.82 7.15
CA GLY A 288 -21.81 3.25 6.93
C GLY A 288 -21.36 2.34 8.07
N ILE A 289 -21.59 2.75 9.32
CA ILE A 289 -21.26 1.93 10.51
C ILE A 289 -22.04 0.63 10.52
N ASN A 290 -23.34 0.69 10.24
CA ASN A 290 -24.19 -0.50 10.20
C ASN A 290 -23.80 -1.46 9.07
N GLN A 291 -23.46 -0.91 7.90
CA GLN A 291 -22.98 -1.67 6.74
C GLN A 291 -21.65 -2.37 7.06
N LEU A 292 -20.68 -1.65 7.62
CA LEU A 292 -19.39 -2.20 8.00
C LEU A 292 -19.52 -3.34 9.02
N LYS A 293 -20.32 -3.15 10.07
CA LYS A 293 -20.62 -4.20 11.07
C LYS A 293 -21.18 -5.46 10.42
N LEU A 294 -22.11 -5.31 9.48
CA LEU A 294 -22.71 -6.42 8.74
C LEU A 294 -21.66 -7.15 7.88
N TYR A 295 -20.80 -6.41 7.19
CA TYR A 295 -19.76 -6.97 6.33
C TYR A 295 -18.68 -7.68 7.13
N MET A 296 -18.18 -7.11 8.23
CA MET A 296 -17.21 -7.77 9.09
C MET A 296 -17.75 -9.09 9.67
N LYS A 297 -19.01 -9.10 10.11
CA LYS A 297 -19.69 -10.33 10.56
C LYS A 297 -19.86 -11.35 9.43
N THR A 298 -19.94 -10.90 8.19
CA THR A 298 -20.01 -11.78 7.02
C THR A 298 -18.62 -12.34 6.69
N ILE A 299 -17.59 -11.49 6.66
CA ILE A 299 -16.19 -11.87 6.42
C ILE A 299 -15.72 -12.92 7.42
N SER A 300 -16.09 -12.79 8.69
CA SER A 300 -15.69 -13.73 9.75
C SER A 300 -16.27 -15.15 9.60
N LYS A 301 -17.27 -15.35 8.71
CA LYS A 301 -17.79 -16.68 8.36
C LYS A 301 -16.90 -17.44 7.38
N GLY A 302 -15.86 -16.81 6.84
CA GLY A 302 -14.89 -17.43 5.94
C GLY A 302 -15.42 -17.61 4.51
N LYS A 303 -14.78 -18.51 3.76
CA LYS A 303 -15.08 -18.73 2.33
C LYS A 303 -16.37 -19.50 2.15
N VAL A 304 -17.17 -19.07 1.18
CA VAL A 304 -18.35 -19.82 0.73
C VAL A 304 -18.07 -20.58 -0.56
N THR A 305 -18.66 -21.78 -0.69
CA THR A 305 -18.58 -22.61 -1.90
C THR A 305 -19.67 -22.26 -2.92
N ASN A 306 -20.77 -21.67 -2.45
CA ASN A 306 -21.93 -21.30 -3.27
C ASN A 306 -22.66 -20.08 -2.67
N TYR A 307 -23.76 -19.67 -3.30
CA TYR A 307 -24.53 -18.49 -2.91
C TYR A 307 -25.57 -18.73 -1.81
N SER A 308 -25.66 -19.93 -1.24
CA SER A 308 -26.69 -20.29 -0.26
C SER A 308 -26.30 -19.93 1.17
N SER A 309 -24.99 -19.85 1.45
CA SER A 309 -24.42 -19.47 2.74
C SER A 309 -23.80 -18.08 2.68
N SER A 310 -23.84 -17.34 3.80
CA SER A 310 -23.13 -16.06 3.91
C SER A 310 -21.64 -16.25 4.14
N GLY A 311 -20.82 -15.39 3.55
CA GLY A 311 -19.37 -15.34 3.74
C GLY A 311 -18.65 -14.67 2.57
N VAL A 312 -17.34 -14.86 2.47
CA VAL A 312 -16.51 -14.29 1.42
C VAL A 312 -16.64 -15.11 0.13
N PHE A 313 -16.94 -14.42 -0.97
CA PHE A 313 -17.04 -14.98 -2.32
C PHE A 313 -16.14 -14.17 -3.27
N ASP A 314 -14.84 -14.19 -2.99
CA ASP A 314 -13.84 -13.52 -3.82
C ASP A 314 -12.71 -14.48 -4.18
N LYS A 315 -12.38 -14.56 -5.48
CA LYS A 315 -11.32 -15.45 -5.98
C LYS A 315 -9.91 -14.92 -5.71
N ARG A 316 -9.77 -13.63 -5.43
CA ARG A 316 -8.49 -12.94 -5.15
C ARG A 316 -7.98 -13.21 -3.73
N VAL A 317 -8.81 -13.83 -2.88
CA VAL A 317 -8.48 -14.13 -1.49
C VAL A 317 -8.50 -15.63 -1.26
N LYS A 318 -7.37 -16.15 -0.80
CA LYS A 318 -7.25 -17.48 -0.24
C LYS A 318 -7.62 -17.40 1.24
N ILE A 319 -8.54 -18.25 1.66
CA ILE A 319 -9.01 -18.30 3.04
C ILE A 319 -8.69 -19.67 3.60
N THR A 320 -7.92 -19.70 4.68
CA THR A 320 -7.56 -20.94 5.38
C THR A 320 -8.09 -20.92 6.80
N LYS A 321 -8.60 -22.05 7.28
CA LYS A 321 -9.10 -22.17 8.65
C LYS A 321 -7.90 -22.29 9.60
N SER A 322 -7.86 -21.43 10.61
CA SER A 322 -6.86 -21.46 11.67
C SER A 322 -7.43 -22.24 12.87
N ASN A 323 -6.69 -23.26 13.34
CA ASN A 323 -7.07 -24.07 14.49
C ASN A 323 -6.44 -23.56 15.81
N SER A 324 -5.52 -22.60 15.76
CA SER A 324 -4.69 -22.19 16.90
C SER A 324 -4.73 -20.70 17.21
N ASN A 325 -5.04 -19.83 16.24
CA ASN A 325 -5.12 -18.38 16.44
C ASN A 325 -6.44 -17.83 15.90
N SER A 326 -7.24 -17.19 16.77
CA SER A 326 -8.35 -16.35 16.32
C SER A 326 -7.76 -15.10 15.69
N ASN A 327 -7.96 -14.94 14.39
CA ASN A 327 -7.62 -13.73 13.68
C ASN A 327 -8.59 -12.61 14.07
N LYS A 328 -8.12 -11.37 14.01
CA LYS A 328 -8.90 -10.19 14.38
C LYS A 328 -9.26 -9.43 13.11
N LEU A 329 -10.51 -8.98 13.05
CA LEU A 329 -10.99 -8.05 12.06
C LEU A 329 -11.24 -6.72 12.77
N GLU A 330 -10.51 -5.70 12.37
CA GLU A 330 -10.74 -4.31 12.72
C GLU A 330 -11.55 -3.63 11.63
N GLY A 331 -12.27 -2.58 11.99
CA GLY A 331 -13.12 -1.88 11.04
C GLY A 331 -13.18 -0.39 11.30
N PHE A 332 -13.05 0.39 10.22
CA PHE A 332 -13.22 1.83 10.27
C PHE A 332 -14.16 2.32 9.17
N VAL A 333 -15.09 3.19 9.56
CA VAL A 333 -15.83 4.03 8.61
C VAL A 333 -15.08 5.34 8.46
N ILE A 334 -14.81 5.73 7.22
CA ILE A 334 -14.16 6.99 6.88
C ILE A 334 -15.16 7.82 6.08
N LEU A 335 -15.56 8.94 6.66
CA LEU A 335 -16.48 9.89 6.06
C LEU A 335 -15.71 11.15 5.66
N VAL A 336 -15.56 11.37 4.36
CA VAL A 336 -14.95 12.59 3.83
C VAL A 336 -16.05 13.57 3.43
N ILE A 337 -15.92 14.82 3.86
CA ILE A 337 -16.86 15.92 3.57
C ILE A 337 -16.07 17.01 2.87
N GLY A 338 -16.37 17.24 1.59
CA GLY A 338 -15.52 18.06 0.72
C GLY A 338 -14.12 17.46 0.60
N PHE A 339 -13.05 18.25 0.75
CA PHE A 339 -11.67 17.74 0.78
C PHE A 339 -10.95 18.00 2.09
N ARG A 340 -11.54 18.80 2.98
CA ARG A 340 -10.87 19.26 4.20
C ARG A 340 -11.27 18.50 5.45
N ARG A 341 -12.55 18.13 5.55
CA ARG A 341 -13.10 17.53 6.76
C ARG A 341 -13.22 16.02 6.59
N ILE A 342 -12.56 15.29 7.48
CA ILE A 342 -12.64 13.83 7.55
C ILE A 342 -13.12 13.48 8.96
N LEU A 343 -14.19 12.71 9.04
CA LEU A 343 -14.64 12.06 10.26
C LEU A 343 -14.37 10.57 10.12
N TRP A 344 -14.10 9.90 11.23
CA TRP A 344 -13.97 8.45 11.25
C TRP A 344 -14.58 7.86 12.51
N ARG A 345 -14.94 6.58 12.44
CA ARG A 345 -15.44 5.77 13.55
C ARG A 345 -14.87 4.37 13.46
N SER A 346 -14.36 3.85 14.56
CA SER A 346 -14.09 2.42 14.70
C SER A 346 -15.39 1.67 15.01
N VAL A 347 -15.43 0.40 14.62
CA VAL A 347 -16.46 -0.55 15.06
C VAL A 347 -15.82 -1.66 15.89
N ASP A 348 -16.63 -2.37 16.67
CA ASP A 348 -16.14 -3.42 17.55
C ASP A 348 -15.39 -4.51 16.77
N GLU A 349 -14.25 -4.93 17.32
CA GLU A 349 -13.43 -6.03 16.77
C GLU A 349 -14.28 -7.29 16.56
N VAL A 350 -14.14 -7.92 15.40
CA VAL A 350 -14.78 -9.21 15.09
C VAL A 350 -13.73 -10.31 15.05
N LYS A 351 -13.89 -11.32 15.90
CA LYS A 351 -13.05 -12.52 15.86
C LYS A 351 -13.38 -13.38 14.65
N SER A 352 -12.34 -13.87 13.97
CA SER A 352 -12.43 -14.78 12.84
C SER A 352 -11.52 -15.98 13.06
N ASN A 353 -11.96 -17.19 12.70
CA ASN A 353 -11.13 -18.39 12.74
C ASN A 353 -10.42 -18.63 11.40
N TYR A 354 -10.23 -17.57 10.61
CA TYR A 354 -9.70 -17.66 9.26
C TYR A 354 -8.51 -16.72 9.05
N ILE A 355 -7.56 -17.19 8.27
CA ILE A 355 -6.45 -16.41 7.72
C ILE A 355 -6.81 -16.05 6.28
N TYR A 356 -6.57 -14.80 5.90
CA TYR A 356 -6.87 -14.25 4.60
C TYR A 356 -5.55 -13.88 3.92
N ASP A 357 -5.27 -14.49 2.78
CA ASP A 357 -4.08 -14.23 2.00
C ASP A 357 -4.48 -13.81 0.58
N LYS A 358 -3.75 -12.87 0.00
CA LYS A 358 -3.91 -12.52 -1.41
C LYS A 358 -3.39 -13.67 -2.28
N VAL A 359 -4.13 -14.02 -3.33
CA VAL A 359 -3.76 -15.06 -4.32
C VAL A 359 -2.75 -14.52 -5.32
#